data_AF-A0A257X0B1-F1
#
_entry.id   AF-A0A257X0B1-F1
#
_cell.length_a   1.000
_cell.length_b   1.000
_cell.length_c   1.000
_cell.angle_alpha   90.00
_cell.angle_beta   90.00
_cell.angle_gamma   90.00
#
_symmetry.space_group_name_H-M   'P 1'
#
loop_
_entity.id
_entity.type
_entity.pdbx_description
1 polymer ?
#
loop_
_entity_poly.entity_id
_entity_poly.type
_entity_poly.pdbx_seq_one_letter_code
_entity_poly.pdbx_strand_id
1 'polypeptide(L)'
;AISNTQTIPAGASSLVIDVTPLQDTANEGTETIALTVISGSGYTIGTPAAATVSILDDDRSTVTLVANDASAAETPGNAGQFTFTRTAPTTGTLTVGFTIAGTATNTTDYTTVTNSFTFSAGQSTRTVDILPVDDGLTEGDEQVTFSLNSGSYDIGASSFGSLTIADNDSPPTLFINSPGSQGLLIANGNGVIVSATITDDGSPAAVTQSWTQISGPGVATIESPTAATTAVTFSAPGNYILRITATDTQFTVSDQVTVVVGSALVAADWITQDLGPSSARRGQSIDYAGQYTVTGTGLGYSTATDQAHVMMRQISGDGAVVARLTSLSSATALSGVSIRNSMLRGSTRAVLGLVPGSGLQFRTRTTVSSTDALAASVAAPALPLWLKLERNASTGGITASYAADSSGAPGSWVQLGTSTVISMDAAAQYGLTTTSNSTASTATALFDHVSLTPAQSGPALLSEEASNTPAAAGSGSESSGTYTLVGSTTGYYHGWQYYGDMVVTARLATYSSGAGSSSGGIRVAESMENGARGPPWPGVPTAACPAASPQETGCALCAKATASPATARRTPPAAPAPGCRSASRRPSS
;
A
#
# COMPACT_ATOMS: atom_id res chain seq x y z
N ALA A 1 -80.23 -43.04 -9.60
CA ALA A 1 -80.90 -42.95 -10.91
C ALA A 1 -81.91 -41.83 -10.85
N ILE A 2 -81.81 -40.85 -11.76
CA ILE A 2 -82.79 -39.75 -11.87
C ILE A 2 -84.03 -40.30 -12.59
N SER A 3 -85.22 -40.07 -12.06
CA SER A 3 -86.47 -40.46 -12.71
C SER A 3 -86.71 -39.63 -13.98
N ASN A 4 -87.16 -40.28 -15.05
CA ASN A 4 -87.58 -39.63 -16.31
C ASN A 4 -88.92 -38.88 -16.18
N THR A 5 -89.57 -38.96 -15.01
CA THR A 5 -90.77 -38.20 -14.69
C THR A 5 -90.56 -37.48 -13.37
N GLN A 6 -90.80 -36.18 -13.39
CA GLN A 6 -90.60 -35.29 -12.26
C GLN A 6 -91.89 -34.51 -12.01
N THR A 7 -92.29 -34.37 -10.74
CA THR A 7 -93.53 -33.69 -10.37
C THR A 7 -93.19 -32.40 -9.66
N ILE A 8 -93.66 -31.28 -10.21
CA ILE A 8 -93.68 -30.01 -9.49
C ILE A 8 -94.96 -30.00 -8.63
N PRO A 9 -94.86 -29.98 -7.29
CA PRO A 9 -96.05 -30.02 -6.43
C PRO A 9 -96.99 -28.84 -6.67
N ALA A 10 -98.28 -29.04 -6.41
CA ALA A 10 -99.27 -27.97 -6.51
C ALA A 10 -98.88 -26.78 -5.63
N GLY A 11 -98.84 -25.59 -6.22
CA GLY A 11 -98.42 -24.34 -5.55
C GLY A 11 -96.92 -24.05 -5.58
N ALA A 12 -96.08 -24.96 -6.11
CA ALA A 12 -94.65 -24.70 -6.34
C ALA A 12 -94.40 -24.20 -7.77
N SER A 13 -93.39 -23.33 -7.93
CA SER A 13 -92.97 -22.80 -9.24
C SER A 13 -91.70 -23.46 -9.79
N SER A 14 -91.05 -24.33 -9.02
CA SER A 14 -89.79 -24.96 -9.38
C SER A 14 -89.61 -26.31 -8.69
N LEU A 15 -88.78 -27.16 -9.27
CA LEU A 15 -88.27 -28.38 -8.67
C LEU A 15 -86.74 -28.39 -8.83
N VAL A 16 -86.02 -28.81 -7.79
CA VAL A 16 -84.57 -29.06 -7.84
C VAL A 16 -84.35 -30.54 -8.11
N ILE A 17 -83.48 -30.85 -9.07
CA ILE A 17 -83.02 -32.22 -9.35
C ILE A 17 -81.57 -32.29 -8.93
N ASP A 18 -81.27 -33.04 -7.88
CA ASP A 18 -79.91 -33.25 -7.43
C ASP A 18 -79.21 -34.31 -8.29
N VAL A 19 -78.00 -33.98 -8.74
CA VAL A 19 -77.09 -34.91 -9.41
C VAL A 19 -75.99 -35.27 -8.42
N THR A 20 -75.89 -36.54 -8.06
CA THR A 20 -74.79 -37.06 -7.23
C THR A 20 -73.89 -37.91 -8.12
N PRO A 21 -72.67 -37.45 -8.43
CA PRO A 21 -71.67 -38.27 -9.11
C PRO A 21 -71.37 -39.53 -8.31
N LEU A 22 -70.98 -40.61 -8.98
CA LEU A 22 -70.40 -41.77 -8.34
C LEU A 22 -68.89 -41.56 -8.30
N GLN A 23 -68.32 -41.51 -7.10
CA GLN A 23 -66.87 -41.49 -6.96
C GLN A 23 -66.33 -42.89 -7.20
N ASP A 24 -65.32 -43.02 -8.05
CA ASP A 24 -64.52 -44.23 -8.13
C ASP A 24 -63.02 -43.94 -8.21
N THR A 25 -62.28 -44.71 -9.01
CA THR A 25 -60.81 -44.64 -9.14
C THR A 25 -60.37 -44.69 -10.60
N ALA A 26 -61.30 -44.68 -11.54
CA ALA A 26 -61.05 -44.73 -12.95
C ALA A 26 -60.88 -43.31 -13.48
N ASN A 27 -59.80 -43.07 -14.22
CA ASN A 27 -59.63 -41.82 -14.96
C ASN A 27 -60.53 -41.86 -16.21
N GLU A 28 -61.67 -41.20 -16.12
CA GLU A 28 -62.75 -41.18 -17.12
C GLU A 28 -62.76 -39.86 -17.91
N GLY A 29 -62.08 -38.83 -17.42
CA GLY A 29 -62.13 -37.48 -17.98
C GLY A 29 -63.46 -36.78 -17.70
N THR A 30 -63.69 -35.62 -18.33
CA THR A 30 -64.93 -34.86 -18.11
C THR A 30 -66.12 -35.50 -18.81
N GLU A 31 -67.14 -35.85 -18.05
CA GLU A 31 -68.42 -36.36 -18.56
C GLU A 31 -69.51 -35.31 -18.48
N THR A 32 -70.66 -35.54 -19.14
CA THR A 32 -71.79 -34.61 -19.09
C THR A 32 -73.12 -35.33 -18.94
N ILE A 33 -74.03 -34.73 -18.18
CA ILE A 33 -75.44 -35.10 -18.08
C ILE A 33 -76.26 -34.00 -18.74
N ALA A 34 -77.07 -34.35 -19.73
CA ALA A 34 -78.01 -33.45 -20.38
C ALA A 34 -79.45 -33.81 -20.02
N LEU A 35 -80.21 -32.85 -19.49
CA LEU A 35 -81.64 -32.98 -19.25
C LEU A 35 -82.40 -32.07 -20.22
N THR A 36 -83.41 -32.64 -20.89
CA THR A 36 -84.29 -31.91 -21.80
C THR A 36 -85.73 -32.08 -21.36
N VAL A 37 -86.46 -30.98 -21.25
CA VAL A 37 -87.91 -31.01 -20.99
C VAL A 37 -88.60 -31.41 -22.29
N ILE A 38 -89.29 -32.54 -22.26
CA ILE A 38 -90.09 -33.03 -23.39
C ILE A 38 -91.52 -32.48 -23.33
N SER A 39 -92.24 -32.53 -24.45
CA SER A 39 -93.62 -32.05 -24.51
C SER A 39 -94.57 -32.92 -23.70
N GLY A 40 -95.49 -32.30 -22.97
CA GLY A 40 -96.53 -33.01 -22.22
C GLY A 40 -97.83 -32.23 -22.13
N SER A 41 -98.82 -32.82 -21.46
CA SER A 41 -100.12 -32.18 -21.19
C SER A 41 -100.04 -31.31 -19.94
N GLY A 42 -100.55 -30.07 -20.00
CA GLY A 42 -100.70 -29.18 -18.84
C GLY A 42 -99.59 -28.13 -18.66
N TYR A 43 -98.63 -28.04 -19.58
CA TYR A 43 -97.60 -27.00 -19.59
C TYR A 43 -97.11 -26.70 -21.02
N THR A 44 -96.52 -25.52 -21.21
CA THR A 44 -95.77 -25.16 -22.43
C THR A 44 -94.28 -25.08 -22.09
N ILE A 45 -93.42 -25.60 -22.95
CA ILE A 45 -91.96 -25.58 -22.74
C ILE A 45 -91.44 -24.16 -22.97
N GLY A 46 -90.72 -23.61 -21.99
CA GLY A 46 -90.02 -22.32 -22.10
C GLY A 46 -88.60 -22.45 -22.67
N THR A 47 -87.91 -21.32 -22.82
CA THR A 47 -86.50 -21.27 -23.25
C THR A 47 -85.60 -20.87 -22.09
N PRO A 48 -84.52 -21.62 -21.77
CA PRO A 48 -84.05 -22.84 -22.42
C PRO A 48 -84.86 -24.10 -22.02
N ALA A 49 -85.03 -25.03 -22.96
CA ALA A 49 -85.71 -26.31 -22.74
C ALA A 49 -84.78 -27.45 -22.28
N ALA A 50 -83.48 -27.18 -22.24
CA ALA A 50 -82.46 -28.16 -21.86
C ALA A 50 -81.40 -27.51 -20.96
N ALA A 51 -80.82 -28.33 -20.09
CA ALA A 51 -79.70 -27.98 -19.24
C ALA A 51 -78.67 -29.10 -19.25
N THR A 52 -77.39 -28.74 -19.17
CA THR A 52 -76.27 -29.67 -19.10
C THR A 52 -75.50 -29.45 -17.81
N VAL A 53 -75.09 -30.53 -17.16
CA VAL A 53 -74.18 -30.55 -16.01
C VAL A 53 -72.94 -31.32 -16.41
N SER A 54 -71.75 -30.79 -16.14
CA SER A 54 -70.48 -31.52 -16.33
C SER A 54 -70.08 -32.22 -15.04
N ILE A 55 -69.61 -33.47 -15.15
CA ILE A 55 -68.96 -34.21 -14.08
C ILE A 55 -67.46 -34.13 -14.34
N LEU A 56 -66.73 -33.54 -13.39
CA LEU A 56 -65.28 -33.46 -13.44
C LEU A 56 -64.70 -34.68 -12.75
N ASP A 57 -63.82 -35.38 -13.46
CA ASP A 57 -63.01 -36.48 -12.92
C ASP A 57 -61.86 -35.93 -12.06
N ASP A 58 -61.69 -36.52 -10.88
CA ASP A 58 -60.63 -36.21 -9.89
C ASP A 58 -59.64 -37.36 -9.67
N ASP A 59 -59.63 -38.38 -10.55
CA ASP A 59 -58.78 -39.57 -10.46
C ASP A 59 -57.45 -39.46 -11.25
N ARG A 60 -57.08 -38.26 -11.73
CA ARG A 60 -55.74 -38.00 -12.28
C ARG A 60 -54.77 -37.56 -11.19
N SER A 61 -53.55 -38.08 -11.24
CA SER A 61 -52.49 -37.64 -10.32
C SER A 61 -52.20 -36.16 -10.53
N THR A 62 -51.99 -35.42 -9.44
CA THR A 62 -51.49 -34.03 -9.49
C THR A 62 -50.00 -34.00 -9.20
N VAL A 63 -49.20 -33.31 -10.02
CA VAL A 63 -47.75 -33.14 -9.82
C VAL A 63 -47.42 -31.68 -9.54
N THR A 64 -46.63 -31.44 -8.49
CA THR A 64 -46.02 -30.14 -8.19
C THR A 64 -44.49 -30.23 -8.19
N LEU A 65 -43.85 -29.09 -8.39
CA LEU A 65 -42.41 -28.91 -8.41
C LEU A 65 -42.03 -27.71 -7.53
N VAL A 66 -40.99 -27.88 -6.73
CA VAL A 66 -40.35 -26.80 -5.96
C VAL A 66 -38.83 -26.96 -6.00
N ALA A 67 -38.08 -25.85 -5.99
CA ALA A 67 -36.66 -25.87 -5.60
C ALA A 67 -36.62 -25.90 -4.07
N ASN A 68 -36.33 -27.06 -3.48
CA ASN A 68 -36.27 -27.20 -2.02
C ASN A 68 -34.90 -26.82 -1.46
N ASP A 69 -33.88 -26.83 -2.31
CA ASP A 69 -32.63 -26.12 -2.09
C ASP A 69 -32.32 -25.32 -3.36
N ALA A 70 -32.51 -24.00 -3.28
CA ALA A 70 -32.41 -23.10 -4.43
C ALA A 70 -31.01 -22.48 -4.58
N SER A 71 -30.03 -22.94 -3.80
CA SER A 71 -28.67 -22.42 -3.81
C SER A 71 -27.67 -23.55 -3.92
N ALA A 72 -26.87 -23.51 -4.98
CA ALA A 72 -25.71 -24.37 -5.17
C ALA A 72 -24.46 -23.48 -5.32
N ALA A 73 -23.28 -24.05 -5.15
CA ALA A 73 -22.02 -23.39 -5.48
C ALA A 73 -21.03 -24.41 -6.02
N GLU A 74 -20.11 -23.96 -6.85
CA GLU A 74 -18.99 -24.78 -7.35
C GLU A 74 -17.96 -25.14 -6.27
N THR A 75 -18.21 -24.69 -5.04
CA THR A 75 -17.55 -25.25 -3.87
C THR A 75 -17.90 -26.74 -3.67
N PRO A 76 -16.91 -27.63 -3.49
CA PRO A 76 -17.13 -29.06 -3.31
C PRO A 76 -18.19 -29.39 -2.23
N GLY A 77 -19.24 -30.11 -2.65
CA GLY A 77 -20.29 -30.60 -1.76
C GLY A 77 -21.48 -29.65 -1.55
N ASN A 78 -21.56 -28.53 -2.27
CA ASN A 78 -22.67 -27.58 -2.20
C ASN A 78 -23.65 -27.73 -3.37
N ALA A 79 -24.40 -28.83 -3.38
CA ALA A 79 -25.42 -29.11 -4.40
C ALA A 79 -26.75 -28.44 -4.06
N GLY A 80 -27.49 -27.99 -5.07
CA GLY A 80 -28.89 -27.60 -4.90
C GLY A 80 -29.84 -28.72 -5.33
N GLN A 81 -31.15 -28.57 -5.08
CA GLN A 81 -32.11 -29.67 -5.26
C GLN A 81 -33.52 -29.20 -5.62
N PHE A 82 -34.13 -29.93 -6.56
CA PHE A 82 -35.55 -29.85 -6.89
C PHE A 82 -36.32 -31.04 -6.32
N THR A 83 -37.49 -30.80 -5.76
CA THR A 83 -38.43 -31.86 -5.32
C THR A 83 -39.69 -31.83 -6.16
N PHE A 84 -39.99 -32.98 -6.76
CA PHE A 84 -41.25 -33.27 -7.42
C PHE A 84 -42.15 -34.04 -6.47
N THR A 85 -43.40 -33.60 -6.34
CA THR A 85 -44.40 -34.27 -5.49
C THR A 85 -45.59 -34.69 -6.35
N ARG A 86 -45.97 -35.95 -6.25
CA ARG A 86 -47.17 -36.54 -6.83
C ARG A 86 -48.20 -36.76 -5.73
N THR A 87 -49.38 -36.20 -5.94
CA THR A 87 -50.57 -36.42 -5.11
C THR A 87 -51.47 -37.47 -5.76
N ALA A 88 -52.31 -38.12 -4.95
CA ALA A 88 -53.13 -39.28 -5.33
C ALA A 88 -53.86 -39.12 -6.68
N PRO A 89 -54.10 -40.23 -7.41
CA PRO A 89 -53.71 -41.61 -7.06
C PRO A 89 -52.23 -41.90 -7.28
N THR A 90 -51.62 -42.75 -6.44
CA THR A 90 -50.21 -43.20 -6.56
C THR A 90 -50.07 -44.67 -6.97
N THR A 91 -51.18 -45.37 -7.23
CA THR A 91 -51.23 -46.82 -7.44
C THR A 91 -50.59 -47.29 -8.75
N GLY A 92 -50.62 -46.47 -9.81
CA GLY A 92 -49.95 -46.74 -11.10
C GLY A 92 -48.60 -46.03 -11.23
N THR A 93 -47.80 -46.40 -12.22
CA THR A 93 -46.62 -45.62 -12.62
C THR A 93 -47.04 -44.30 -13.29
N LEU A 94 -46.22 -43.26 -13.20
CA LEU A 94 -46.47 -41.97 -13.85
C LEU A 94 -45.18 -41.38 -14.39
N THR A 95 -45.11 -41.14 -15.71
CA THR A 95 -43.99 -40.45 -16.33
C THR A 95 -44.23 -38.95 -16.30
N VAL A 96 -43.27 -38.21 -15.75
CA VAL A 96 -43.28 -36.75 -15.61
C VAL A 96 -42.17 -36.18 -16.50
N GLY A 97 -42.55 -35.29 -17.41
CA GLY A 97 -41.63 -34.54 -18.24
C GLY A 97 -41.53 -33.09 -17.75
N PHE A 98 -40.34 -32.51 -17.88
CA PHE A 98 -40.08 -31.12 -17.53
C PHE A 98 -39.08 -30.51 -18.51
N THR A 99 -39.09 -29.20 -18.60
CA THR A 99 -38.13 -28.42 -19.38
C THR A 99 -37.07 -27.87 -18.44
N ILE A 100 -35.80 -28.05 -18.78
CA ILE A 100 -34.65 -27.46 -18.10
C ILE A 100 -34.16 -26.29 -18.96
N ALA A 101 -34.04 -25.11 -18.38
CA ALA A 101 -33.56 -23.90 -19.04
C ALA A 101 -32.77 -23.05 -18.02
N GLY A 102 -32.19 -21.95 -18.44
CA GLY A 102 -31.38 -21.12 -17.55
C GLY A 102 -30.23 -20.46 -18.29
N THR A 103 -29.29 -19.89 -17.54
CA THR A 103 -27.98 -19.50 -18.08
C THR A 103 -27.00 -20.67 -17.98
N ALA A 104 -27.09 -21.46 -16.91
CA ALA A 104 -26.33 -22.69 -16.74
C ALA A 104 -26.77 -23.79 -17.72
N THR A 105 -25.77 -24.42 -18.31
CA THR A 105 -25.77 -25.45 -19.34
C THR A 105 -25.52 -26.82 -18.73
N ASN A 106 -26.48 -27.71 -18.91
CA ASN A 106 -26.38 -29.11 -18.54
C ASN A 106 -25.12 -29.75 -19.15
N THR A 107 -24.37 -30.51 -18.35
CA THR A 107 -23.09 -31.18 -18.67
C THR A 107 -21.85 -30.30 -18.74
N THR A 108 -21.98 -28.98 -18.86
CA THR A 108 -20.86 -28.05 -18.70
C THR A 108 -20.81 -27.60 -17.25
N ASP A 109 -21.87 -26.96 -16.77
CA ASP A 109 -21.86 -26.20 -15.50
C ASP A 109 -22.44 -27.04 -14.34
N TYR A 110 -23.15 -28.14 -14.67
CA TYR A 110 -23.60 -29.13 -13.70
C TYR A 110 -23.73 -30.53 -14.32
N THR A 111 -23.67 -31.56 -13.48
CA THR A 111 -23.75 -32.97 -13.92
C THR A 111 -25.02 -33.28 -14.72
N THR A 112 -24.96 -34.29 -15.60
CA THR A 112 -26.08 -34.60 -16.51
C THR A 112 -27.40 -34.83 -15.79
N VAL A 113 -28.39 -33.98 -16.09
CA VAL A 113 -29.79 -34.19 -15.67
C VAL A 113 -30.68 -34.52 -16.86
N THR A 114 -31.49 -35.57 -16.76
CA THR A 114 -32.50 -35.92 -17.77
C THR A 114 -33.78 -35.11 -17.60
N ASN A 115 -34.44 -34.74 -18.70
CA ASN A 115 -35.65 -33.90 -18.72
C ASN A 115 -36.96 -34.66 -18.43
N SER A 116 -36.88 -35.91 -17.96
CA SER A 116 -38.04 -36.69 -17.55
C SER A 116 -37.65 -37.80 -16.59
N PHE A 117 -38.64 -38.29 -15.84
CA PHE A 117 -38.51 -39.51 -15.06
C PHE A 117 -39.87 -40.20 -14.84
N THR A 118 -39.85 -41.42 -14.30
CA THR A 118 -41.07 -42.14 -13.92
C THR A 118 -41.17 -42.29 -12.41
N PHE A 119 -42.31 -41.90 -11.83
CA PHE A 119 -42.75 -42.32 -10.51
C PHE A 119 -43.17 -43.79 -10.58
N SER A 120 -42.59 -44.62 -9.71
CA SER A 120 -43.05 -46.00 -9.51
C SER A 120 -44.41 -46.02 -8.81
N ALA A 121 -45.11 -47.15 -8.87
CA ALA A 121 -46.31 -47.37 -8.06
C ALA A 121 -45.98 -47.17 -6.56
N GLY A 122 -46.82 -46.41 -5.87
CA GLY A 122 -46.67 -46.01 -4.47
C GLY A 122 -45.71 -44.84 -4.22
N GLN A 123 -44.95 -44.37 -5.21
CA GLN A 123 -44.01 -43.27 -5.05
C GLN A 123 -44.71 -41.91 -5.17
N SER A 124 -44.60 -41.10 -4.12
CA SER A 124 -45.18 -39.75 -4.05
C SER A 124 -44.16 -38.61 -4.16
N THR A 125 -42.87 -38.88 -3.95
CA THR A 125 -41.81 -37.86 -4.04
C THR A 125 -40.59 -38.35 -4.80
N ARG A 126 -39.94 -37.42 -5.50
CA ARG A 126 -38.66 -37.64 -6.15
C ARG A 126 -37.86 -36.35 -6.15
N THR A 127 -36.59 -36.45 -5.78
CA THR A 127 -35.65 -35.34 -5.83
C THR A 127 -34.75 -35.42 -7.06
N VAL A 128 -34.25 -34.28 -7.49
CA VAL A 128 -33.23 -34.14 -8.54
C VAL A 128 -32.17 -33.17 -8.01
N ASP A 129 -30.95 -33.67 -7.83
CA ASP A 129 -29.82 -32.88 -7.38
C ASP A 129 -29.17 -32.16 -8.58
N ILE A 130 -28.81 -30.89 -8.37
CA ILE A 130 -27.96 -30.11 -9.27
C ILE A 130 -26.59 -30.05 -8.62
N LEU A 131 -25.66 -30.85 -9.14
CA LEU A 131 -24.26 -30.88 -8.72
C LEU A 131 -23.45 -30.00 -9.66
N PRO A 132 -22.99 -28.80 -9.23
CA PRO A 132 -22.17 -27.93 -10.06
C PRO A 132 -20.85 -28.59 -10.46
N VAL A 133 -20.28 -28.16 -11.58
CA VAL A 133 -18.96 -28.56 -12.04
C VAL A 133 -18.04 -27.36 -11.88
N ASP A 134 -17.12 -27.44 -10.92
CA ASP A 134 -16.01 -26.48 -10.80
C ASP A 134 -15.05 -26.68 -11.98
N ASP A 135 -15.10 -25.76 -12.95
CA ASP A 135 -14.40 -25.88 -14.23
C ASP A 135 -13.28 -24.85 -14.45
N GLY A 136 -13.08 -23.94 -13.49
CA GLY A 136 -12.01 -22.94 -13.53
C GLY A 136 -12.28 -21.84 -14.55
N LEU A 137 -13.53 -21.42 -14.78
CA LEU A 137 -13.94 -20.31 -15.66
C LEU A 137 -14.74 -19.27 -14.88
N THR A 138 -14.43 -17.97 -15.06
CA THR A 138 -15.29 -16.91 -14.51
C THR A 138 -16.52 -16.71 -15.39
N GLU A 139 -17.66 -17.17 -14.89
CA GLU A 139 -18.95 -17.12 -15.58
C GLU A 139 -19.95 -16.21 -14.84
N GLY A 140 -19.70 -15.96 -13.55
CA GLY A 140 -20.61 -15.30 -12.61
C GLY A 140 -21.75 -16.21 -12.19
N ASP A 141 -22.59 -15.73 -11.26
CA ASP A 141 -23.73 -16.52 -10.78
C ASP A 141 -24.70 -16.90 -11.92
N GLU A 142 -24.95 -18.20 -12.06
CA GLU A 142 -25.81 -18.75 -13.09
C GLU A 142 -27.12 -19.29 -12.54
N GLN A 143 -28.14 -19.42 -13.40
CA GLN A 143 -29.43 -20.00 -12.99
C GLN A 143 -29.78 -21.27 -13.74
N VAL A 144 -30.36 -22.22 -13.01
CA VAL A 144 -31.04 -23.42 -13.52
C VAL A 144 -32.52 -23.32 -13.18
N THR A 145 -33.39 -23.49 -14.18
CA THR A 145 -34.84 -23.40 -14.04
C THR A 145 -35.51 -24.66 -14.54
N PHE A 146 -36.47 -25.16 -13.78
CA PHE A 146 -37.26 -26.34 -14.11
C PHE A 146 -38.73 -25.95 -14.26
N SER A 147 -39.37 -26.38 -15.35
CA SER A 147 -40.81 -26.17 -15.61
C SER A 147 -41.49 -27.49 -15.93
N LEU A 148 -42.58 -27.82 -15.25
CA LEU A 148 -43.38 -29.02 -15.57
C LEU A 148 -44.01 -28.89 -16.96
N ASN A 149 -43.87 -29.94 -17.77
CA ASN A 149 -44.57 -30.04 -19.05
C ASN A 149 -45.98 -30.61 -18.82
N SER A 150 -46.92 -30.35 -19.73
CA SER A 150 -48.22 -31.03 -19.71
C SER A 150 -48.06 -32.54 -19.96
N GLY A 151 -48.86 -33.37 -19.30
CA GLY A 151 -48.79 -34.83 -19.45
C GLY A 151 -50.10 -35.53 -19.06
N SER A 152 -50.01 -36.81 -18.71
CA SER A 152 -51.15 -37.61 -18.22
C SER A 152 -51.50 -37.35 -16.75
N TYR A 153 -51.18 -36.17 -16.25
CA TYR A 153 -51.34 -35.71 -14.88
C TYR A 153 -51.80 -34.25 -14.89
N ASP A 154 -52.36 -33.79 -13.77
CA ASP A 154 -52.62 -32.39 -13.55
C ASP A 154 -51.39 -31.70 -12.96
N ILE A 155 -51.14 -30.48 -13.41
CA ILE A 155 -50.10 -29.62 -12.84
C ILE A 155 -50.73 -28.88 -11.66
N GLY A 156 -50.15 -29.06 -10.47
CA GLY A 156 -50.61 -28.36 -9.27
C GLY A 156 -50.16 -26.90 -9.22
N ALA A 157 -50.44 -26.23 -8.10
CA ALA A 157 -50.19 -24.78 -7.95
C ALA A 157 -48.71 -24.36 -8.14
N SER A 158 -47.76 -25.25 -7.84
CA SER A 158 -46.32 -25.03 -8.04
C SER A 158 -45.82 -25.88 -9.20
N SER A 159 -45.47 -25.24 -10.32
CA SER A 159 -45.04 -25.91 -11.56
C SER A 159 -43.67 -25.48 -12.05
N PHE A 160 -43.02 -24.59 -11.30
CA PHE A 160 -41.78 -23.93 -11.66
C PHE A 160 -40.87 -23.83 -10.44
N GLY A 161 -39.57 -24.00 -10.64
CA GLY A 161 -38.56 -23.66 -9.66
C GLY A 161 -37.32 -23.06 -10.33
N SER A 162 -36.61 -22.23 -9.58
CA SER A 162 -35.32 -21.64 -9.97
C SER A 162 -34.30 -21.95 -8.88
N LEU A 163 -33.06 -22.19 -9.30
CA LEU A 163 -31.90 -22.46 -8.47
C LEU A 163 -30.74 -21.63 -9.03
N THR A 164 -29.95 -21.03 -8.14
CA THR A 164 -28.73 -20.30 -8.50
C THR A 164 -27.50 -21.16 -8.22
N ILE A 165 -26.57 -21.24 -9.17
CA ILE A 165 -25.23 -21.79 -9.00
C ILE A 165 -24.28 -20.59 -8.83
N ALA A 166 -23.62 -20.50 -7.67
CA ALA A 166 -22.62 -19.47 -7.42
C ALA A 166 -21.25 -19.91 -7.95
N ASP A 167 -20.68 -19.07 -8.80
CA ASP A 167 -19.33 -19.19 -9.37
C ASP A 167 -18.28 -18.89 -8.29
N ASN A 168 -17.26 -19.73 -8.19
CA ASN A 168 -16.16 -19.57 -7.23
C ASN A 168 -14.84 -19.12 -7.85
N ASP A 169 -14.82 -18.68 -9.11
CA ASP A 169 -13.63 -18.23 -9.83
C ASP A 169 -13.61 -16.71 -10.05
N SER A 170 -12.69 -16.03 -9.37
CA SER A 170 -12.48 -14.58 -9.46
C SER A 170 -11.03 -14.23 -9.80
N PRO A 171 -10.79 -13.24 -10.67
CA PRO A 171 -9.42 -12.83 -11.00
C PRO A 171 -8.71 -12.19 -9.80
N PRO A 172 -7.37 -12.32 -9.70
CA PRO A 172 -6.58 -11.70 -8.65
C PRO A 172 -6.68 -10.17 -8.74
N THR A 173 -6.73 -9.51 -7.58
CA THR A 173 -6.62 -8.05 -7.50
C THR A 173 -5.22 -7.65 -7.08
N LEU A 174 -4.73 -6.53 -7.63
CA LEU A 174 -3.36 -6.09 -7.41
C LEU A 174 -3.27 -4.56 -7.36
N PHE A 175 -2.59 -4.04 -6.32
CA PHE A 175 -2.38 -2.61 -6.11
C PHE A 175 -0.98 -2.32 -5.56
N ILE A 176 -0.26 -1.35 -6.14
CA ILE A 176 1.01 -0.88 -5.57
C ILE A 176 0.74 0.02 -4.36
N ASN A 177 1.25 -0.38 -3.19
CA ASN A 177 1.11 0.34 -1.93
C ASN A 177 2.17 1.43 -1.76
N SER A 178 3.40 1.15 -2.21
CA SER A 178 4.53 2.07 -2.08
C SER A 178 5.57 1.84 -3.17
N PRO A 179 6.20 2.92 -3.69
CA PRO A 179 5.75 4.29 -3.52
C PRO A 179 4.39 4.50 -4.21
N GLY A 180 3.57 5.41 -3.67
CA GLY A 180 2.25 5.74 -4.25
C GLY A 180 2.33 6.30 -5.67
N SER A 181 1.19 6.57 -6.29
CA SER A 181 1.14 6.92 -7.73
C SER A 181 1.94 8.18 -8.06
N GLN A 182 2.93 7.97 -8.94
CA GLN A 182 3.80 8.92 -9.66
C GLN A 182 5.08 9.42 -8.96
N GLY A 183 6.21 9.03 -9.56
CA GLY A 183 7.45 9.82 -9.60
C GLY A 183 8.28 9.85 -8.33
N LEU A 184 8.55 8.70 -7.71
CA LEU A 184 9.47 8.66 -6.57
C LEU A 184 10.88 9.01 -7.02
N LEU A 185 11.43 10.12 -6.53
CA LEU A 185 12.82 10.50 -6.78
C LEU A 185 13.78 9.90 -5.75
N ILE A 186 14.84 9.24 -6.23
CA ILE A 186 15.87 8.54 -5.42
C ILE A 186 17.26 8.91 -5.94
N ALA A 187 18.26 8.97 -5.08
CA ALA A 187 19.62 9.26 -5.53
C ALA A 187 20.26 8.06 -6.23
N ASN A 188 21.12 8.36 -7.19
CA ASN A 188 21.98 7.40 -7.84
C ASN A 188 22.83 6.61 -6.83
N GLY A 189 22.87 5.28 -6.97
CA GLY A 189 23.60 4.37 -6.08
C GLY A 189 22.80 3.85 -4.88
N ASN A 190 21.61 4.39 -4.61
CA ASN A 190 20.71 3.89 -3.56
C ASN A 190 19.52 3.12 -4.16
N GLY A 191 18.82 2.36 -3.30
CA GLY A 191 17.65 1.60 -3.69
C GLY A 191 16.33 2.11 -3.12
N VAL A 192 15.22 1.74 -3.77
CA VAL A 192 13.84 1.91 -3.32
C VAL A 192 13.35 0.66 -2.60
N ILE A 193 12.34 0.78 -1.73
CA ILE A 193 11.47 -0.35 -1.36
C ILE A 193 10.15 -0.17 -2.10
N VAL A 194 9.80 -1.15 -2.94
CA VAL A 194 8.49 -1.24 -3.57
C VAL A 194 7.64 -2.27 -2.84
N SER A 195 6.35 -2.00 -2.70
CA SER A 195 5.40 -2.94 -2.10
C SER A 195 4.06 -2.91 -2.81
N ALA A 196 3.40 -4.07 -2.84
CA ALA A 196 2.08 -4.26 -3.42
C ALA A 196 1.19 -5.13 -2.52
N THR A 197 -0.12 -4.96 -2.65
CA THR A 197 -1.14 -5.84 -2.08
C THR A 197 -1.71 -6.68 -3.22
N ILE A 198 -1.79 -7.99 -2.99
CA ILE A 198 -2.36 -8.96 -3.92
C ILE A 198 -3.43 -9.74 -3.15
N THR A 199 -4.61 -9.88 -3.71
CA THR A 199 -5.67 -10.73 -3.16
C THR A 199 -6.21 -11.63 -4.27
N ASP A 200 -6.67 -12.80 -3.87
CA ASP A 200 -7.09 -13.88 -4.76
C ASP A 200 -8.00 -14.81 -3.94
N ASP A 201 -8.92 -15.51 -4.60
CA ASP A 201 -9.78 -16.52 -3.94
C ASP A 201 -9.08 -17.88 -3.77
N GLY A 202 -7.92 -18.07 -4.42
CA GLY A 202 -7.12 -19.28 -4.39
C GLY A 202 -7.46 -20.29 -5.48
N SER A 203 -8.40 -19.96 -6.37
CA SER A 203 -8.78 -20.73 -7.55
C SER A 203 -8.22 -20.07 -8.82
N PRO A 204 -7.87 -20.82 -9.87
CA PRO A 204 -7.69 -22.28 -9.90
C PRO A 204 -6.38 -22.72 -9.21
N ALA A 205 -5.51 -21.78 -8.85
CA ALA A 205 -4.28 -22.05 -8.12
C ALA A 205 -3.87 -20.85 -7.28
N ALA A 206 -2.99 -21.09 -6.30
CA ALA A 206 -2.44 -20.00 -5.49
C ALA A 206 -1.75 -18.94 -6.35
N VAL A 207 -2.13 -17.67 -6.17
CA VAL A 207 -1.53 -16.54 -6.87
C VAL A 207 -0.01 -16.48 -6.69
N THR A 208 0.69 -16.29 -7.81
CA THR A 208 2.11 -16.00 -7.89
C THR A 208 2.35 -14.58 -8.38
N GLN A 209 3.49 -13.99 -8.04
CA GLN A 209 3.78 -12.60 -8.40
C GLN A 209 5.25 -12.39 -8.75
N SER A 210 5.54 -11.35 -9.55
CA SER A 210 6.89 -10.98 -9.91
C SER A 210 7.03 -9.50 -10.24
N TRP A 211 8.05 -8.87 -9.66
CA TRP A 211 8.53 -7.53 -10.00
C TRP A 211 9.51 -7.59 -11.17
N THR A 212 9.34 -6.69 -12.14
CA THR A 212 10.18 -6.57 -13.32
C THR A 212 10.48 -5.10 -13.65
N GLN A 213 11.62 -4.86 -14.28
CA GLN A 213 11.92 -3.58 -14.92
C GLN A 213 11.34 -3.57 -16.33
N ILE A 214 10.51 -2.58 -16.64
CA ILE A 214 9.96 -2.37 -17.99
C ILE A 214 10.87 -1.46 -18.81
N SER A 215 11.34 -0.36 -18.21
CA SER A 215 12.24 0.57 -18.87
C SER A 215 13.16 1.26 -17.87
N GLY A 216 14.28 1.77 -18.35
CA GLY A 216 15.19 2.61 -17.58
C GLY A 216 16.50 2.88 -18.31
N PRO A 217 17.24 3.93 -17.94
CA PRO A 217 18.55 4.27 -18.50
C PRO A 217 19.69 3.33 -18.07
N GLY A 218 19.43 2.43 -17.12
CA GLY A 218 20.37 1.41 -16.64
C GLY A 218 19.63 0.18 -16.13
N VAL A 219 20.33 -0.67 -15.37
CA VAL A 219 19.76 -1.89 -14.75
C VAL A 219 19.15 -1.54 -13.39
N ALA A 220 17.92 -2.02 -13.15
CA ALA A 220 17.28 -2.04 -11.85
C ALA A 220 17.42 -3.46 -11.23
N THR A 221 18.22 -3.59 -10.19
CA THR A 221 18.45 -4.87 -9.50
C THR A 221 17.41 -5.05 -8.40
N ILE A 222 16.49 -5.99 -8.60
CA ILE A 222 15.40 -6.30 -7.65
C ILE A 222 15.87 -7.43 -6.73
N GLU A 223 15.92 -7.17 -5.43
CA GLU A 223 16.51 -8.08 -4.43
C GLU A 223 15.71 -9.38 -4.27
N SER A 224 14.38 -9.28 -4.23
CA SER A 224 13.47 -10.42 -4.11
C SER A 224 12.28 -10.22 -5.06
N PRO A 225 12.39 -10.63 -6.33
CA PRO A 225 11.38 -10.31 -7.35
C PRO A 225 9.98 -10.87 -7.06
N THR A 226 9.88 -11.98 -6.32
CA THR A 226 8.61 -12.64 -6.02
C THR A 226 7.97 -12.20 -4.70
N ALA A 227 8.66 -11.36 -3.91
CA ALA A 227 8.12 -10.86 -2.66
C ALA A 227 7.14 -9.71 -2.89
N ALA A 228 6.05 -9.66 -2.12
CA ALA A 228 5.09 -8.55 -2.18
C ALA A 228 5.74 -7.21 -1.81
N THR A 229 6.78 -7.23 -0.97
CA THR A 229 7.63 -6.08 -0.64
C THR A 229 9.08 -6.42 -0.94
N THR A 230 9.78 -5.58 -1.71
CA THR A 230 11.15 -5.86 -2.15
C THR A 230 11.96 -4.58 -2.35
N ALA A 231 13.29 -4.68 -2.23
CA ALA A 231 14.17 -3.56 -2.53
C ALA A 231 14.66 -3.59 -3.98
N VAL A 232 14.86 -2.42 -4.58
CA VAL A 232 15.37 -2.28 -5.95
C VAL A 232 16.47 -1.24 -5.99
N THR A 233 17.66 -1.58 -6.51
CA THR A 233 18.77 -0.63 -6.71
C THR A 233 18.97 -0.30 -8.19
N PHE A 234 19.57 0.85 -8.51
CA PHE A 234 19.64 1.35 -9.90
C PHE A 234 21.08 1.69 -10.30
N SER A 235 21.49 1.24 -11.49
CA SER A 235 22.87 1.42 -11.97
C SER A 235 23.16 2.77 -12.64
N ALA A 236 22.13 3.58 -12.93
CA ALA A 236 22.26 4.84 -13.65
C ALA A 236 21.15 5.83 -13.23
N PRO A 237 21.35 7.14 -13.40
CA PRO A 237 20.31 8.12 -13.15
C PRO A 237 19.35 8.21 -14.34
N GLY A 238 18.08 8.47 -14.06
CA GLY A 238 16.98 8.79 -14.97
C GLY A 238 15.70 8.04 -14.59
N ASN A 239 14.72 7.98 -15.51
CA ASN A 239 13.39 7.45 -15.20
C ASN A 239 13.32 5.95 -15.44
N TYR A 240 12.89 5.20 -14.43
CA TYR A 240 12.64 3.77 -14.46
C TYR A 240 11.13 3.49 -14.34
N ILE A 241 10.64 2.52 -15.09
CA ILE A 241 9.29 1.97 -14.92
C ILE A 241 9.46 0.55 -14.38
N LEU A 242 8.93 0.29 -13.19
CA LEU A 242 8.84 -1.03 -12.58
C LEU A 242 7.40 -1.53 -12.70
N ARG A 243 7.23 -2.83 -12.96
CA ARG A 243 5.94 -3.51 -13.02
C ARG A 243 5.92 -4.64 -12.01
N ILE A 244 4.83 -4.79 -11.28
CA ILE A 244 4.48 -6.05 -10.63
C ILE A 244 3.39 -6.74 -11.46
N THR A 245 3.53 -8.04 -11.64
CA THR A 245 2.54 -8.90 -12.28
C THR A 245 2.12 -9.98 -11.29
N ALA A 246 0.83 -10.26 -11.17
CA ALA A 246 0.29 -11.38 -10.41
C ALA A 246 -0.55 -12.29 -11.31
N THR A 247 -0.49 -13.60 -11.06
CA THR A 247 -1.23 -14.61 -11.82
C THR A 247 -1.52 -15.84 -10.97
N ASP A 248 -2.73 -16.35 -11.07
CA ASP A 248 -3.26 -17.62 -10.54
C ASP A 248 -3.21 -18.75 -11.59
N THR A 249 -2.45 -18.55 -12.68
CA THR A 249 -2.36 -19.38 -13.92
C THR A 249 -3.45 -19.17 -14.96
N GLN A 250 -4.62 -18.67 -14.59
CA GLN A 250 -5.73 -18.42 -15.51
C GLN A 250 -5.79 -16.93 -15.89
N PHE A 251 -5.77 -16.08 -14.88
CA PHE A 251 -5.78 -14.64 -14.98
C PHE A 251 -4.39 -14.06 -14.71
N THR A 252 -4.13 -12.92 -15.33
CA THR A 252 -2.89 -12.17 -15.10
C THR A 252 -3.22 -10.70 -15.00
N VAL A 253 -2.88 -10.08 -13.87
CA VAL A 253 -3.03 -8.66 -13.61
C VAL A 253 -1.67 -8.02 -13.40
N SER A 254 -1.55 -6.72 -13.71
CA SER A 254 -0.30 -5.99 -13.50
C SER A 254 -0.53 -4.53 -13.18
N ASP A 255 0.38 -3.94 -12.43
CA ASP A 255 0.42 -2.51 -12.10
C ASP A 255 1.86 -1.99 -12.23
N GLN A 256 2.02 -0.68 -12.38
CA GLN A 256 3.29 -0.04 -12.67
C GLN A 256 3.57 1.17 -11.79
N VAL A 257 4.85 1.38 -11.51
CA VAL A 257 5.33 2.56 -10.79
C VAL A 257 6.53 3.18 -11.51
N THR A 258 6.52 4.50 -11.61
CA THR A 258 7.65 5.27 -12.14
C THR A 258 8.55 5.70 -10.99
N VAL A 259 9.81 5.29 -11.05
CA VAL A 259 10.88 5.70 -10.13
C VAL A 259 11.85 6.58 -10.89
N VAL A 260 12.02 7.82 -10.44
CA VAL A 260 13.01 8.75 -10.97
C VAL A 260 14.29 8.58 -10.17
N VAL A 261 15.41 8.34 -10.82
CA VAL A 261 16.72 8.24 -10.17
C VAL A 261 17.52 9.49 -10.52
N GLY A 262 17.69 10.41 -9.59
CA GLY A 262 18.51 11.60 -9.81
C GLY A 262 19.99 11.31 -9.60
N SER A 263 20.88 12.01 -10.33
CA SER A 263 22.17 12.35 -9.75
C SER A 263 21.87 13.30 -8.58
N ALA A 264 22.24 12.94 -7.36
CA ALA A 264 21.99 13.80 -6.21
C ALA A 264 22.58 15.20 -6.47
N LEU A 265 21.72 16.18 -6.76
CA LEU A 265 22.02 17.55 -6.44
C LEU A 265 21.61 17.70 -4.99
N VAL A 266 22.40 17.15 -4.07
CA VAL A 266 22.24 17.60 -2.70
C VAL A 266 22.61 19.07 -2.76
N ALA A 267 21.61 19.94 -2.63
CA ALA A 267 21.82 21.37 -2.54
C ALA A 267 23.01 21.56 -1.59
N ALA A 268 24.08 22.20 -2.08
CA ALA A 268 25.42 22.28 -1.48
C ALA A 268 25.45 23.09 -0.15
N ASP A 269 24.34 23.02 0.57
CA ASP A 269 23.70 24.03 1.36
C ASP A 269 22.97 23.38 2.55
N TRP A 270 22.44 22.15 2.45
CA TRP A 270 21.78 21.48 3.59
C TRP A 270 22.67 20.46 4.29
N ILE A 271 22.51 20.34 5.61
CA ILE A 271 23.08 19.24 6.43
C ILE A 271 22.09 18.09 6.40
N THR A 272 22.57 16.88 6.11
CA THR A 272 21.73 15.67 6.14
C THR A 272 22.31 14.67 7.13
N GLN A 273 21.53 14.23 8.11
CA GLN A 273 22.05 13.36 9.18
C GLN A 273 20.99 12.44 9.78
N ASP A 274 21.41 11.23 10.16
CA ASP A 274 20.66 10.37 11.07
C ASP A 274 20.95 10.78 12.53
N LEU A 275 19.91 11.12 13.30
CA LEU A 275 20.01 11.57 14.69
C LEU A 275 20.17 10.42 15.69
N GLY A 276 20.16 9.15 15.30
CA GLY A 276 20.15 8.01 16.22
C GLY A 276 20.55 6.75 15.48
N PRO A 277 20.91 5.65 16.19
CA PRO A 277 21.48 4.47 15.55
C PRO A 277 20.61 4.02 14.39
N SER A 278 21.17 4.01 13.19
CA SER A 278 20.46 3.57 12.00
C SER A 278 20.07 2.10 12.15
N SER A 279 18.91 1.74 11.61
CA SER A 279 18.65 0.36 11.24
C SER A 279 19.68 -0.09 10.19
N ALA A 280 19.56 -1.31 9.65
CA ALA A 280 20.41 -1.78 8.55
C ALA A 280 20.41 -0.86 7.31
N ARG A 281 19.54 0.18 7.26
CA ARG A 281 19.43 1.16 6.18
C ARG A 281 19.56 2.58 6.76
N ARG A 282 20.45 3.39 6.19
CA ARG A 282 20.65 4.80 6.55
C ARG A 282 19.52 5.67 6.01
N GLY A 283 19.18 6.73 6.72
CA GLY A 283 18.30 7.77 6.20
C GLY A 283 18.96 8.56 5.07
N GLN A 284 18.15 9.25 4.28
CA GLN A 284 18.59 10.01 3.13
C GLN A 284 17.74 11.27 2.93
N SER A 285 18.38 12.33 2.44
CA SER A 285 17.67 13.51 1.93
C SER A 285 18.15 13.89 0.53
N ILE A 286 17.25 14.38 -0.31
CA ILE A 286 17.50 14.80 -1.70
C ILE A 286 16.73 16.11 -1.96
N ASP A 287 17.34 17.05 -2.66
CA ASP A 287 16.66 18.21 -3.28
C ASP A 287 16.80 18.09 -4.80
N TYR A 288 15.70 18.24 -5.52
CA TYR A 288 15.72 18.30 -6.97
C TYR A 288 14.60 19.18 -7.49
N ALA A 289 14.98 20.27 -8.16
CA ALA A 289 14.05 21.22 -8.77
C ALA A 289 12.96 21.73 -7.79
N GLY A 290 13.31 21.91 -6.50
CA GLY A 290 12.37 22.41 -5.48
C GLY A 290 11.48 21.33 -4.84
N GLN A 291 11.69 20.06 -5.19
CA GLN A 291 11.12 18.91 -4.51
C GLN A 291 12.16 18.28 -3.58
N TYR A 292 11.77 17.96 -2.36
CA TYR A 292 12.63 17.43 -1.31
C TYR A 292 12.16 16.05 -0.89
N THR A 293 13.00 15.03 -1.06
CA THR A 293 12.75 13.67 -0.56
C THR A 293 13.50 13.47 0.74
N VAL A 294 12.82 13.08 1.82
CA VAL A 294 13.44 12.78 3.11
C VAL A 294 13.03 11.38 3.56
N THR A 295 13.94 10.42 3.46
CA THR A 295 13.80 9.04 3.91
C THR A 295 14.43 8.88 5.28
N GLY A 296 13.66 8.40 6.26
CA GLY A 296 14.13 8.21 7.63
C GLY A 296 13.83 6.84 8.20
N THR A 297 14.61 6.48 9.21
CA THR A 297 14.45 5.27 10.03
C THR A 297 14.51 5.63 11.52
N GLY A 298 14.21 4.68 12.39
CA GLY A 298 14.36 4.83 13.85
C GLY A 298 13.03 4.99 14.58
N LEU A 299 13.10 5.04 15.92
CA LEU A 299 11.95 5.12 16.83
C LEU A 299 11.36 6.54 17.01
N GLY A 300 11.84 7.50 16.25
CA GLY A 300 11.33 8.87 16.24
C GLY A 300 11.72 9.68 17.47
N TYR A 301 10.76 10.45 17.97
CA TYR A 301 11.00 11.50 18.97
C TYR A 301 10.51 11.15 20.37
N SER A 302 9.97 9.96 20.61
CA SER A 302 9.23 9.63 21.84
C SER A 302 10.09 9.43 23.08
N THR A 303 11.42 9.42 22.97
CA THR A 303 12.33 9.10 24.08
C THR A 303 13.23 10.28 24.46
N ALA A 304 14.11 10.07 25.44
CA ALA A 304 15.16 11.03 25.82
C ALA A 304 16.21 11.25 24.71
N THR A 305 16.23 10.38 23.69
CA THR A 305 17.05 10.52 22.48
C THR A 305 16.19 10.43 21.23
N ASP A 306 16.59 11.17 20.20
CA ASP A 306 15.88 11.18 18.92
C ASP A 306 16.46 10.11 17.98
N GLN A 307 15.60 9.51 17.16
CA GLN A 307 15.96 8.55 16.12
C GLN A 307 15.16 8.86 14.85
N ALA A 308 15.71 9.73 14.02
CA ALA A 308 15.10 10.22 12.80
C ALA A 308 16.19 10.65 11.81
N HIS A 309 15.83 10.74 10.53
CA HIS A 309 16.65 11.43 9.53
C HIS A 309 16.22 12.88 9.43
N VAL A 310 17.19 13.77 9.24
CA VAL A 310 16.96 15.22 9.17
C VAL A 310 17.71 15.86 8.02
N MET A 311 17.12 16.92 7.47
CA MET A 311 17.71 17.82 6.48
C MET A 311 17.62 19.24 7.02
N MET A 312 18.73 19.86 7.44
CA MET A 312 18.71 21.08 8.24
C MET A 312 19.73 22.15 7.80
N ARG A 313 19.44 23.37 8.25
CA ARG A 313 20.21 24.61 8.03
C ARG A 313 20.26 25.40 9.32
N GLN A 314 21.42 25.99 9.63
CA GLN A 314 21.56 26.84 10.80
C GLN A 314 21.01 28.25 10.52
N ILE A 315 20.29 28.83 11.48
CA ILE A 315 19.82 30.21 11.46
C ILE A 315 20.16 30.82 12.82
N SER A 316 20.71 32.04 12.81
CA SER A 316 20.99 32.82 14.03
C SER A 316 19.88 33.84 14.28
N GLY A 317 19.39 33.89 15.51
CA GLY A 317 18.30 34.76 15.92
C GLY A 317 16.91 34.22 15.58
N ASP A 318 15.98 35.14 15.33
CA ASP A 318 14.60 34.84 14.93
C ASP A 318 14.59 34.12 13.59
N GLY A 319 13.69 33.15 13.44
CA GLY A 319 13.56 32.45 12.17
C GLY A 319 12.37 31.52 12.06
N ALA A 320 12.15 31.04 10.83
CA ALA A 320 11.05 30.15 10.50
C ALA A 320 11.47 29.08 9.49
N VAL A 321 10.84 27.92 9.58
CA VAL A 321 10.83 26.89 8.54
C VAL A 321 9.40 26.65 8.08
N VAL A 322 9.20 26.70 6.76
CA VAL A 322 7.93 26.40 6.10
C VAL A 322 8.17 25.31 5.07
N ALA A 323 7.29 24.32 4.99
CA ALA A 323 7.32 23.28 3.97
C ALA A 323 5.90 22.78 3.68
N ARG A 324 5.65 22.30 2.46
CA ARG A 324 4.44 21.56 2.14
C ARG A 324 4.76 20.08 2.01
N LEU A 325 4.21 19.26 2.90
CA LEU A 325 4.30 17.80 2.86
C LEU A 325 3.28 17.30 1.82
N THR A 326 3.74 16.56 0.81
CA THR A 326 2.91 16.10 -0.32
C THR A 326 2.58 14.62 -0.24
N SER A 327 3.48 13.79 0.29
CA SER A 327 3.24 12.36 0.51
C SER A 327 4.11 11.81 1.65
N LEU A 328 3.66 10.71 2.26
CA LEU A 328 4.38 9.97 3.29
C LEU A 328 4.11 8.47 3.15
N SER A 329 5.16 7.66 3.02
CA SER A 329 5.07 6.26 2.59
C SER A 329 4.71 5.23 3.69
N SER A 330 4.43 5.66 4.92
CA SER A 330 4.14 4.75 6.04
C SER A 330 3.10 5.34 6.99
N ALA A 331 2.12 4.51 7.38
CA ALA A 331 1.03 4.92 8.27
C ALA A 331 1.48 5.23 9.71
N THR A 332 2.61 4.64 10.13
CA THR A 332 3.20 4.85 11.47
C THR A 332 4.32 5.88 11.47
N ALA A 333 4.79 6.32 10.29
CA ALA A 333 5.88 7.27 10.19
C ALA A 333 5.48 8.65 10.71
N LEU A 334 6.47 9.39 11.21
CA LEU A 334 6.35 10.81 11.50
C LEU A 334 7.21 11.58 10.51
N SER A 335 6.63 12.57 9.83
CA SER A 335 7.40 13.48 8.99
C SER A 335 6.87 14.91 9.06
N GLY A 336 7.76 15.89 8.95
CA GLY A 336 7.40 17.30 8.96
C GLY A 336 8.60 18.23 9.09
N VAL A 337 8.41 19.34 9.81
CA VAL A 337 9.43 20.37 10.03
C VAL A 337 9.94 20.36 11.46
N SER A 338 11.19 20.74 11.68
CA SER A 338 11.80 20.78 13.00
C SER A 338 12.72 22.00 13.19
N ILE A 339 12.70 22.53 14.41
CA ILE A 339 13.69 23.48 14.93
C ILE A 339 14.40 22.80 16.10
N ARG A 340 15.74 22.77 16.09
CA ARG A 340 16.54 22.09 17.11
C ARG A 340 17.67 23.01 17.55
N ASN A 341 18.06 22.95 18.82
CA ASN A 341 19.24 23.69 19.25
C ASN A 341 20.51 23.18 18.56
N SER A 342 20.59 21.87 18.35
CA SER A 342 21.74 21.20 17.75
C SER A 342 21.35 19.87 17.11
N MET A 343 22.30 19.28 16.38
CA MET A 343 22.18 17.95 15.78
C MET A 343 22.32 16.81 16.80
N LEU A 344 22.43 17.12 18.10
CA LEU A 344 22.52 16.12 19.16
C LEU A 344 21.19 15.39 19.34
N ARG A 345 21.26 14.08 19.64
CA ARG A 345 20.08 13.21 19.83
C ARG A 345 19.23 13.65 21.03
N GLY A 346 19.87 14.18 22.07
CA GLY A 346 19.25 14.73 23.27
C GLY A 346 18.93 16.23 23.21
N SER A 347 19.12 16.89 22.07
CA SER A 347 18.98 18.36 21.95
C SER A 347 17.59 18.85 22.35
N THR A 348 17.49 20.10 22.82
CA THR A 348 16.20 20.78 22.91
C THR A 348 15.65 21.01 21.50
N ARG A 349 14.36 20.79 21.30
CA ARG A 349 13.76 20.85 19.96
C ARG A 349 12.26 21.09 19.97
N ALA A 350 11.78 21.51 18.82
CA ALA A 350 10.39 21.50 18.37
C ALA A 350 10.30 20.66 17.08
N VAL A 351 9.26 19.83 16.98
CA VAL A 351 8.91 19.07 15.78
C VAL A 351 7.43 19.26 15.54
N LEU A 352 7.07 19.73 14.35
CA LEU A 352 5.70 19.72 13.86
C LEU A 352 5.62 18.65 12.76
N GLY A 353 5.03 17.50 13.08
CA GLY A 353 5.04 16.33 12.21
C GLY A 353 3.70 15.63 12.12
N LEU A 354 3.36 15.17 10.91
CA LEU A 354 2.20 14.34 10.64
C LEU A 354 2.54 12.88 10.91
N VAL A 355 1.67 12.21 11.65
CA VAL A 355 1.60 10.74 11.73
C VAL A 355 0.27 10.32 11.15
N PRO A 356 0.21 9.64 9.99
CA PRO A 356 -1.06 9.37 9.30
C PRO A 356 -2.10 8.68 10.19
N GLY A 357 -1.68 7.74 11.04
CA GLY A 357 -2.56 7.08 12.00
C GLY A 357 -2.86 7.85 13.30
N SER A 358 -2.09 8.89 13.64
CA SER A 358 -2.13 9.53 14.97
C SER A 358 -2.29 11.05 14.94
N GLY A 359 -2.48 11.64 13.75
CA GLY A 359 -2.70 13.07 13.58
C GLY A 359 -1.45 13.92 13.39
N LEU A 360 -1.67 15.22 13.24
CA LEU A 360 -0.61 16.22 13.22
C LEU A 360 -0.21 16.54 14.67
N GLN A 361 1.08 16.48 14.96
CA GLN A 361 1.62 16.55 16.32
C GLN A 361 2.66 17.66 16.43
N PHE A 362 2.50 18.53 17.44
CA PHE A 362 3.53 19.45 17.87
C PHE A 362 4.24 18.86 19.10
N ARG A 363 5.47 18.37 18.90
CA ARG A 363 6.28 17.69 19.91
C ARG A 363 7.48 18.53 20.30
N THR A 364 7.86 18.51 21.57
CA THR A 364 8.92 19.38 22.11
C THR A 364 9.82 18.66 23.11
N ARG A 365 11.08 19.11 23.19
CA ARG A 365 11.97 18.86 24.34
C ARG A 365 12.45 20.21 24.82
N THR A 366 12.02 20.60 25.99
CA THR A 366 12.41 21.88 26.60
C THR A 366 13.72 21.79 27.37
N THR A 367 14.12 20.57 27.75
CA THR A 367 15.33 20.30 28.55
C THR A 367 16.18 19.23 27.88
N VAL A 368 17.50 19.44 27.78
CA VAL A 368 18.40 18.46 27.15
C VAL A 368 18.25 17.08 27.78
N SER A 369 18.14 16.05 26.94
CA SER A 369 18.00 14.64 27.31
C SER A 369 16.80 14.31 28.22
N SER A 370 15.75 15.14 28.25
CA SER A 370 14.48 14.78 28.86
C SER A 370 13.61 13.98 27.90
N THR A 371 12.63 13.25 28.46
CA THR A 371 11.54 12.67 27.67
C THR A 371 10.83 13.76 26.86
N ASP A 372 10.39 13.38 25.68
CA ASP A 372 9.61 14.20 24.78
C ASP A 372 8.23 14.54 25.33
N ALA A 373 7.72 15.71 24.98
CA ALA A 373 6.38 16.18 25.33
C ALA A 373 5.56 16.44 24.06
N LEU A 374 4.35 15.86 24.00
CA LEU A 374 3.35 16.23 23.01
C LEU A 374 2.64 17.51 23.47
N ALA A 375 3.07 18.66 22.95
CA ALA A 375 2.55 19.97 23.34
C ALA A 375 1.12 20.21 22.82
N ALA A 376 0.83 19.75 21.60
CA ALA A 376 -0.51 19.78 21.01
C ALA A 376 -0.63 18.76 19.88
N SER A 377 -1.87 18.36 19.57
CA SER A 377 -2.17 17.55 18.40
C SER A 377 -3.55 17.86 17.83
N VAL A 378 -3.75 17.51 16.56
CA VAL A 378 -5.04 17.56 15.87
C VAL A 378 -5.17 16.34 14.97
N ALA A 379 -6.40 15.94 14.63
CA ALA A 379 -6.65 14.87 13.67
C ALA A 379 -5.90 15.12 12.35
N ALA A 380 -5.48 14.03 11.68
CA ALA A 380 -4.62 14.08 10.51
C ALA A 380 -5.26 14.90 9.39
N PRO A 381 -4.70 16.07 9.02
CA PRO A 381 -5.15 16.78 7.83
C PRO A 381 -4.80 15.98 6.58
N ALA A 382 -5.59 16.12 5.52
CA ALA A 382 -5.27 15.52 4.22
C ALA A 382 -3.97 16.12 3.66
N LEU A 383 -3.20 15.29 2.95
CA LEU A 383 -2.08 15.75 2.14
C LEU A 383 -2.59 16.23 0.77
N PRO A 384 -1.98 17.26 0.16
CA PRO A 384 -0.82 18.02 0.65
C PRO A 384 -1.12 18.96 1.84
N LEU A 385 -0.17 19.10 2.76
CA LEU A 385 -0.30 19.84 4.02
C LEU A 385 0.85 20.84 4.22
N TRP A 386 0.52 22.11 4.49
CA TRP A 386 1.50 23.13 4.83
C TRP A 386 1.83 23.10 6.32
N LEU A 387 3.12 23.15 6.64
CA LEU A 387 3.68 23.12 7.98
C LEU A 387 4.58 24.33 8.20
N LYS A 388 4.49 24.95 9.38
CA LYS A 388 5.33 26.08 9.78
C LYS A 388 5.74 25.98 11.25
N LEU A 389 7.03 26.18 11.50
CA LEU A 389 7.55 26.49 12.84
C LEU A 389 8.23 27.86 12.80
N GLU A 390 7.93 28.71 13.78
CA GLU A 390 8.48 30.06 13.94
C GLU A 390 9.10 30.20 15.34
N ARG A 391 10.35 30.65 15.41
CA ARG A 391 11.09 30.94 16.65
C ARG A 391 11.28 32.44 16.82
N ASN A 392 10.91 32.92 18.01
CA ASN A 392 11.34 34.20 18.55
C ASN A 392 12.52 33.95 19.51
N ALA A 393 13.75 34.25 19.08
CA ALA A 393 14.97 34.02 19.83
C ALA A 393 15.09 34.92 21.07
N SER A 394 14.46 36.09 21.07
CA SER A 394 14.46 36.99 22.24
C SER A 394 13.66 36.43 23.42
N THR A 395 12.58 35.68 23.15
CA THR A 395 11.73 35.08 24.19
C THR A 395 11.92 33.56 24.34
N GLY A 396 12.61 32.93 23.38
CA GLY A 396 12.69 31.47 23.26
C GLY A 396 11.37 30.82 22.81
N GLY A 397 10.35 31.61 22.45
CA GLY A 397 9.04 31.11 22.05
C GLY A 397 9.08 30.46 20.66
N ILE A 398 8.53 29.25 20.55
CA ILE A 398 8.33 28.55 19.28
C ILE A 398 6.84 28.31 19.05
N THR A 399 6.34 28.77 17.91
CA THR A 399 4.95 28.63 17.46
C THR A 399 4.86 27.62 16.33
N ALA A 400 3.96 26.66 16.44
CA ALA A 400 3.63 25.69 15.40
C ALA A 400 2.33 26.09 14.70
N SER A 401 2.32 26.09 13.37
CA SER A 401 1.13 26.38 12.57
C SER A 401 1.04 25.44 11.37
N TYR A 402 -0.17 25.17 10.91
CA TYR A 402 -0.44 24.38 9.72
C TYR A 402 -1.53 25.03 8.87
N ALA A 403 -1.59 24.69 7.59
CA ALA A 403 -2.66 25.14 6.70
C ALA A 403 -3.00 24.04 5.68
N ALA A 404 -4.27 23.92 5.33
CA ALA A 404 -4.67 23.11 4.18
C ALA A 404 -4.11 23.73 2.89
N ASP A 405 -3.76 22.90 1.91
CA ASP A 405 -3.35 23.38 0.60
C ASP A 405 -4.50 24.07 -0.13
N SER A 406 -4.26 25.29 -0.61
CA SER A 406 -5.18 26.07 -1.42
C SER A 406 -4.50 26.36 -2.76
N SER A 407 -4.73 25.47 -3.74
CA SER A 407 -4.22 25.63 -5.11
C SER A 407 -2.69 25.84 -5.19
N GLY A 408 -1.90 25.11 -4.40
CA GLY A 408 -0.45 25.28 -4.39
C GLY A 408 0.09 26.36 -3.45
N ALA A 409 -0.77 27.01 -2.66
CA ALA A 409 -0.39 28.00 -1.66
C ALA A 409 -0.95 27.60 -0.28
N PRO A 410 -0.33 28.08 0.82
CA PRO A 410 -0.92 27.89 2.14
C PRO A 410 -2.25 28.65 2.20
N GLY A 411 -3.33 27.98 2.63
CA GLY A 411 -4.55 28.65 3.05
C GLY A 411 -4.34 29.47 4.33
N SER A 412 -5.42 29.69 5.09
CA SER A 412 -5.31 30.35 6.40
C SER A 412 -4.47 29.51 7.37
N TRP A 413 -3.40 30.09 7.91
CA TRP A 413 -2.60 29.46 8.95
C TRP A 413 -3.42 29.27 10.23
N VAL A 414 -3.43 28.04 10.73
CA VAL A 414 -4.01 27.66 12.01
C VAL A 414 -2.88 27.33 12.96
N GLN A 415 -2.81 28.04 14.08
CA GLN A 415 -1.84 27.74 15.13
C GLN A 415 -2.23 26.44 15.84
N LEU A 416 -1.28 25.51 16.00
CA LEU A 416 -1.45 24.27 16.71
C LEU A 416 -0.97 24.42 18.16
N GLY A 417 -1.92 24.57 19.09
CA GLY A 417 -1.62 24.79 20.50
C GLY A 417 -1.09 26.19 20.79
N THR A 418 -0.37 26.35 21.90
CA THR A 418 0.23 27.63 22.33
C THR A 418 1.72 27.67 22.00
N SER A 419 2.26 28.89 21.86
CA SER A 419 3.70 29.09 21.74
C SER A 419 4.42 28.49 22.96
N THR A 420 5.41 27.64 22.74
CA THR A 420 6.16 26.95 23.79
C THR A 420 7.54 27.56 23.93
N VAL A 421 7.96 27.88 25.16
CA VAL A 421 9.29 28.42 25.43
C VAL A 421 10.30 27.28 25.47
N ILE A 422 11.28 27.31 24.56
CA ILE A 422 12.33 26.31 24.45
C ILE A 422 13.67 27.03 24.48
N SER A 423 14.50 26.73 25.48
CA SER A 423 15.83 27.29 25.58
C SER A 423 16.72 26.74 24.47
N MET A 424 17.26 27.66 23.66
CA MET A 424 18.16 27.39 22.54
C MET A 424 19.18 28.52 22.45
N ASP A 425 20.36 28.21 21.92
CA ASP A 425 21.41 29.16 21.60
C ASP A 425 20.94 30.15 20.52
N ALA A 426 21.68 31.25 20.35
CA ALA A 426 21.35 32.24 19.33
C ALA A 426 21.21 31.58 17.94
N ALA A 427 22.10 30.64 17.64
CA ALA A 427 22.04 29.85 16.43
C ALA A 427 21.41 28.48 16.67
N ALA A 428 20.37 28.16 15.89
CA ALA A 428 19.63 26.90 15.94
C ALA A 428 19.49 26.28 14.54
N GLN A 429 19.18 24.99 14.47
CA GLN A 429 19.00 24.21 13.25
C GLN A 429 17.53 24.14 12.85
N TYR A 430 17.22 24.45 11.59
CA TYR A 430 15.87 24.51 11.02
C TYR A 430 15.80 23.61 9.79
N GLY A 431 14.73 22.82 9.64
CA GLY A 431 14.57 22.04 8.43
C GLY A 431 13.53 20.94 8.51
N LEU A 432 13.75 19.89 7.73
CA LEU A 432 12.85 18.76 7.55
C LEU A 432 13.28 17.57 8.41
N THR A 433 12.33 16.71 8.73
CA THR A 433 12.60 15.44 9.37
C THR A 433 11.65 14.33 8.95
N THR A 434 12.14 13.10 8.93
CA THR A 434 11.35 11.88 8.75
C THR A 434 11.86 10.77 9.66
N THR A 435 10.94 9.96 10.19
CA THR A 435 11.22 8.73 10.91
C THR A 435 10.14 7.69 10.60
N SER A 436 10.52 6.42 10.55
CA SER A 436 9.58 5.30 10.33
C SER A 436 8.86 4.86 11.60
N ASN A 437 9.24 5.38 12.76
CA ASN A 437 8.87 4.85 14.08
C ASN A 437 9.15 3.34 14.21
N SER A 438 10.20 2.85 13.55
CA SER A 438 10.62 1.46 13.49
C SER A 438 12.14 1.35 13.32
N THR A 439 12.75 0.39 14.01
CA THR A 439 14.17 0.02 13.80
C THR A 439 14.36 -1.02 12.69
N ALA A 440 13.29 -1.51 12.07
CA ALA A 440 13.33 -2.52 11.01
C ALA A 440 12.94 -1.99 9.63
N SER A 441 12.44 -0.76 9.56
CA SER A 441 11.85 -0.19 8.34
C SER A 441 12.29 1.24 8.11
N THR A 442 12.13 1.72 6.87
CA THR A 442 12.30 3.12 6.48
C THR A 442 10.94 3.71 6.11
N ALA A 443 10.84 5.03 6.15
CA ALA A 443 9.71 5.78 5.65
C ALA A 443 10.21 6.96 4.83
N THR A 444 9.54 7.27 3.73
CA THR A 444 9.92 8.35 2.82
C THR A 444 8.83 9.40 2.79
N ALA A 445 9.22 10.65 2.95
CA ALA A 445 8.37 11.81 2.82
C ALA A 445 8.80 12.66 1.63
N LEU A 446 7.82 13.20 0.91
CA LEU A 446 8.05 14.16 -0.17
C LEU A 446 7.55 15.53 0.25
N PHE A 447 8.41 16.54 0.14
CA PHE A 447 8.07 17.93 0.38
C PHE A 447 8.28 18.77 -0.88
N ASP A 448 7.57 19.88 -0.98
CA ASP A 448 7.91 20.98 -1.86
C ASP A 448 7.72 22.31 -1.13
N HIS A 449 8.02 23.42 -1.82
CA HIS A 449 7.93 24.79 -1.27
C HIS A 449 8.64 24.96 0.09
N VAL A 450 9.78 24.30 0.26
CA VAL A 450 10.59 24.40 1.47
C VAL A 450 11.28 25.76 1.49
N SER A 451 11.07 26.52 2.56
CA SER A 451 11.66 27.84 2.73
C SER A 451 12.08 28.08 4.18
N LEU A 452 13.17 28.83 4.31
CA LEU A 452 13.73 29.27 5.59
C LEU A 452 13.68 30.80 5.63
N THR A 453 13.31 31.35 6.78
CA THR A 453 13.35 32.79 7.03
C THR A 453 14.27 33.06 8.23
N PRO A 454 15.30 33.91 8.11
CA PRO A 454 15.85 34.43 6.86
C PRO A 454 16.39 33.30 5.95
N ALA A 455 16.34 33.52 4.64
CA ALA A 455 16.91 32.60 3.67
C ALA A 455 18.43 32.45 3.89
N GLN A 456 18.93 31.22 3.82
CA GLN A 456 20.34 30.90 4.03
C GLN A 456 21.05 30.58 2.71
N SER A 457 22.29 31.03 2.56
CA SER A 457 23.16 30.80 1.39
C SER A 457 24.56 30.36 1.82
N GLY A 458 25.22 29.50 1.04
CA GLY A 458 26.59 29.05 1.31
C GLY A 458 26.67 27.73 2.08
N PRO A 459 27.87 27.20 2.36
CA PRO A 459 28.03 25.85 2.89
C PRO A 459 27.45 25.70 4.30
N ALA A 460 26.81 24.56 4.54
CA ALA A 460 26.15 24.27 5.81
C ALA A 460 27.15 23.95 6.94
N LEU A 461 26.99 24.60 8.11
CA LEU A 461 27.81 24.42 9.31
C LEU A 461 27.45 23.14 10.07
N LEU A 462 28.31 22.13 10.05
CA LEU A 462 28.18 20.90 10.84
C LEU A 462 28.67 21.10 12.28
N SER A 463 27.89 20.60 13.24
CA SER A 463 28.26 20.49 14.66
C SER A 463 27.95 19.08 15.18
N GLU A 464 28.96 18.30 15.55
CA GLU A 464 28.78 16.92 16.03
C GLU A 464 29.64 16.59 17.27
N GLU A 465 29.13 15.70 18.14
CA GLU A 465 29.80 15.22 19.34
C GLU A 465 30.07 13.70 19.25
N ALA A 466 31.22 13.26 19.77
CA ALA A 466 31.63 11.86 19.91
C ALA A 466 31.23 11.22 21.26
N SER A 467 30.53 11.95 22.13
CA SER A 467 30.21 11.57 23.52
C SER A 467 28.71 11.70 23.82
N ASN A 468 28.23 10.94 24.82
CA ASN A 468 26.82 10.89 25.24
C ASN A 468 26.51 11.81 26.45
N THR A 469 27.41 12.71 26.84
CA THR A 469 27.27 13.58 28.03
C THR A 469 27.50 15.05 27.68
N PRO A 470 26.50 15.94 27.79
CA PRO A 470 26.60 17.29 27.26
C PRO A 470 27.54 18.17 28.09
N ALA A 471 28.58 18.71 27.47
CA ALA A 471 29.31 19.86 28.01
C ALA A 471 29.69 20.80 26.85
N ALA A 472 29.02 21.97 26.82
CA ALA A 472 29.24 23.12 25.93
C ALA A 472 29.70 22.79 24.50
N ALA A 473 28.78 22.92 23.54
CA ALA A 473 29.13 22.88 22.12
C ALA A 473 30.24 23.89 21.82
N GLY A 474 31.25 23.47 21.07
CA GLY A 474 32.17 24.41 20.45
C GLY A 474 31.44 25.34 19.47
N SER A 475 32.16 26.22 18.80
CA SER A 475 31.60 27.12 17.78
C SER A 475 32.39 27.05 16.47
N GLY A 476 31.68 27.21 15.35
CA GLY A 476 32.27 27.38 14.03
C GLY A 476 31.73 28.64 13.36
N SER A 477 32.60 29.41 12.69
CA SER A 477 32.18 30.52 11.82
C SER A 477 32.96 30.50 10.52
N GLU A 478 32.34 30.98 9.44
CA GLU A 478 32.98 31.24 8.16
C GLU A 478 32.82 32.72 7.85
N SER A 479 33.91 33.37 7.46
CA SER A 479 33.89 34.75 6.97
C SER A 479 34.96 34.92 5.88
N SER A 480 34.52 35.23 4.66
CA SER A 480 35.40 35.57 3.53
C SER A 480 36.45 34.50 3.23
N GLY A 481 36.07 33.23 3.29
CA GLY A 481 36.94 32.08 3.08
C GLY A 481 37.82 31.71 4.28
N THR A 482 37.66 32.40 5.42
CA THR A 482 38.32 32.07 6.68
C THR A 482 37.37 31.30 7.58
N TYR A 483 37.73 30.06 7.86
CA TYR A 483 36.99 29.14 8.71
C TYR A 483 37.59 29.17 10.12
N THR A 484 36.80 29.59 11.11
CA THR A 484 37.20 29.63 12.53
C THR A 484 36.48 28.53 13.28
N LEU A 485 37.24 27.69 13.99
CA LEU A 485 36.73 26.59 14.79
C LEU A 485 37.20 26.73 16.24
N VAL A 486 36.28 26.58 17.18
CA VAL A 486 36.54 26.58 18.63
C VAL A 486 36.03 25.26 19.17
N GLY A 487 36.92 24.36 19.60
CA GLY A 487 36.55 23.09 20.23
C GLY A 487 36.44 23.21 21.75
N SER A 488 35.66 22.34 22.39
CA SER A 488 35.61 22.19 23.85
C SER A 488 36.59 21.10 24.35
N THR A 489 36.66 20.87 25.67
CA THR A 489 37.69 20.04 26.32
C THR A 489 37.68 18.55 25.96
N THR A 490 36.62 18.02 25.31
CA THR A 490 36.57 16.63 24.82
C THR A 490 35.49 16.40 23.77
N GLY A 491 35.84 15.78 22.63
CA GLY A 491 34.88 15.04 21.80
C GLY A 491 34.02 15.81 20.80
N TYR A 492 34.26 17.10 20.53
CA TYR A 492 33.47 17.86 19.56
C TYR A 492 34.20 18.08 18.23
N TYR A 493 33.47 17.88 17.13
CA TYR A 493 33.92 18.21 15.77
C TYR A 493 33.02 19.29 15.18
N HIS A 494 33.66 20.30 14.59
CA HIS A 494 33.01 21.28 13.73
C HIS A 494 33.56 21.15 12.33
N GLY A 495 32.69 21.26 11.34
CA GLY A 495 33.08 21.16 9.94
C GLY A 495 32.02 21.71 9.01
N TRP A 496 32.21 21.46 7.72
CA TRP A 496 31.25 21.79 6.67
C TRP A 496 31.01 20.55 5.84
N GLN A 497 29.74 20.29 5.48
CA GLN A 497 29.40 19.20 4.58
C GLN A 497 29.57 19.68 3.14
N TYR A 498 30.31 18.91 2.36
CA TYR A 498 30.47 19.12 0.92
C TYR A 498 30.08 17.83 0.19
N TYR A 499 29.62 17.95 -1.06
CA TYR A 499 29.20 16.82 -1.89
C TYR A 499 29.97 16.77 -3.21
N GLY A 500 30.11 15.57 -3.79
CA GLY A 500 30.78 15.32 -5.07
C GLY A 500 32.29 15.05 -4.95
N ASP A 501 32.95 14.83 -6.09
CA ASP A 501 34.40 14.72 -6.14
C ASP A 501 35.03 16.08 -5.84
N MET A 502 35.90 16.14 -4.83
CA MET A 502 36.51 17.39 -4.42
C MET A 502 37.97 17.25 -3.99
N VAL A 503 38.69 18.35 -4.11
CA VAL A 503 40.01 18.55 -3.52
C VAL A 503 39.88 19.64 -2.47
N VAL A 504 40.06 19.28 -1.19
CA VAL A 504 40.08 20.25 -0.09
C VAL A 504 41.51 20.74 0.11
N THR A 505 41.75 22.02 -0.15
CA THR A 505 43.02 22.69 0.17
C THR A 505 42.75 23.80 1.18
N ALA A 506 43.43 23.75 2.33
CA ALA A 506 43.30 24.79 3.35
C ALA A 506 44.66 25.20 3.89
N ARG A 507 44.81 26.49 4.21
CA ARG A 507 45.94 27.01 4.98
C ARG A 507 45.49 27.18 6.44
N LEU A 508 46.16 26.50 7.37
CA LEU A 508 45.96 26.76 8.80
C LEU A 508 46.55 28.15 9.12
N ALA A 509 45.69 29.14 9.32
CA ALA A 509 46.11 30.52 9.55
C ALA A 509 46.61 30.74 10.98
N THR A 510 45.85 30.27 11.97
CA THR A 510 46.16 30.40 13.40
C THR A 510 45.71 29.16 14.15
N TYR A 511 46.44 28.78 15.20
CA TYR A 511 46.11 27.66 16.07
C TYR A 511 46.52 27.97 17.50
N SER A 512 45.62 27.76 18.46
CA SER A 512 45.87 27.91 19.89
C SER A 512 45.19 26.79 20.67
N SER A 513 45.88 26.21 21.65
CA SER A 513 45.30 25.20 22.54
C SER A 513 45.50 25.58 24.01
N GLY A 514 44.49 25.32 24.84
CA GLY A 514 44.58 25.42 26.30
C GLY A 514 45.02 24.11 26.99
N ALA A 515 45.19 23.02 26.22
CA ALA A 515 45.51 21.69 26.73
C ALA A 515 46.63 21.03 25.89
N GLY A 516 47.32 20.05 26.49
CA GLY A 516 48.50 19.37 25.91
C GLY A 516 48.22 18.39 24.76
N SER A 517 46.94 18.15 24.41
CA SER A 517 46.52 17.15 23.41
C SER A 517 45.40 17.67 22.51
N SER A 518 45.56 18.86 21.93
CA SER A 518 44.62 19.39 20.92
C SER A 518 45.14 19.11 19.50
N SER A 519 44.24 18.91 18.55
CA SER A 519 44.55 18.77 17.12
C SER A 519 43.59 19.57 16.24
N GLY A 520 44.07 20.02 15.08
CA GLY A 520 43.27 20.69 14.05
C GLY A 520 43.77 20.30 12.66
N GLY A 521 42.88 20.13 11.68
CA GLY A 521 43.25 19.68 10.34
C GLY A 521 42.04 19.41 9.43
N ILE A 522 42.30 18.87 8.24
CA ILE A 522 41.28 18.43 7.28
C ILE A 522 40.94 16.96 7.56
N ARG A 523 39.65 16.64 7.62
CA ARG A 523 39.13 15.27 7.69
C ARG A 523 38.14 15.04 6.56
N VAL A 524 38.20 13.88 5.93
CA VAL A 524 37.17 13.37 5.01
C VAL A 524 36.61 12.09 5.62
N ALA A 525 35.29 11.98 5.70
CA ALA A 525 34.58 10.82 6.24
C ALA A 525 33.26 10.62 5.48
N GLU A 526 32.88 9.36 5.26
CA GLU A 526 31.61 8.96 4.60
C GLU A 526 30.37 9.27 5.46
N SER A 527 30.54 9.27 6.78
CA SER A 527 29.60 9.75 7.77
C SER A 527 30.37 10.12 9.03
N MET A 528 29.89 11.12 9.74
CA MET A 528 30.43 11.51 11.04
C MET A 528 29.64 10.88 12.20
N GLU A 529 28.51 10.23 11.89
CA GLU A 529 27.57 9.60 12.83
C GLU A 529 28.23 8.47 13.64
N ASN A 530 28.31 8.70 14.95
CA ASN A 530 28.90 7.81 15.93
C ASN A 530 30.39 7.58 15.63
N GLY A 531 31.26 8.01 16.54
CA GLY A 531 32.63 7.52 16.59
C GLY A 531 32.62 5.99 16.78
N ALA A 532 32.36 5.23 15.73
CA ALA A 532 33.11 4.01 15.51
C ALA A 532 34.54 4.46 15.69
N ARG A 533 35.18 3.95 16.74
CA ARG A 533 36.63 3.97 16.87
C ARG A 533 37.13 3.31 15.59
N GLY A 534 37.34 4.10 14.54
CA GLY A 534 38.20 3.71 13.46
C GLY A 534 39.54 3.34 14.08
N PRO A 535 40.32 2.44 13.44
CA PRO A 535 41.64 2.12 13.94
C PRO A 535 42.39 3.43 14.23
N PRO A 536 43.20 3.50 15.30
CA PRO A 536 44.01 4.68 15.56
C PRO A 536 44.73 5.03 14.26
N TRP A 537 44.73 6.33 13.92
CA TRP A 537 45.45 6.94 12.80
C TRP A 537 46.40 5.98 12.08
N PRO A 538 46.20 5.66 10.79
CA PRO A 538 47.20 4.89 10.07
C PRO A 538 48.49 5.72 10.03
N GLY A 539 49.42 5.36 10.91
CA GLY A 539 50.79 5.84 11.00
C GLY A 539 51.00 7.33 10.72
N VAL A 540 50.67 8.19 11.67
CA VAL A 540 51.57 9.34 11.88
C VAL A 540 52.76 8.75 12.61
N PRO A 541 53.99 8.75 12.04
CA PRO A 541 55.16 8.43 12.84
C PRO A 541 55.14 9.40 14.01
N THR A 542 55.18 8.88 15.24
CA THR A 542 55.51 9.67 16.42
C THR A 542 56.94 10.17 16.29
N ALA A 543 57.16 11.14 15.40
CA ALA A 543 58.26 12.05 15.50
C ALA A 543 57.75 13.16 16.42
N ALA A 544 58.18 13.11 17.68
CA ALA A 544 58.18 14.31 18.51
C ALA A 544 58.74 15.45 17.64
N CYS A 545 57.99 16.54 17.49
CA CYS A 545 58.61 17.78 17.04
C CYS A 545 59.71 18.08 18.07
N PRO A 546 60.99 18.18 17.66
CA PRO A 546 61.98 18.80 18.52
C PRO A 546 61.51 20.24 18.77
N ALA A 547 61.80 20.74 19.97
CA ALA A 547 61.53 22.12 20.34
C ALA A 547 61.94 23.09 19.23
N ALA A 548 61.09 24.09 19.00
CA ALA A 548 61.29 25.13 18.02
C ALA A 548 62.71 25.72 18.05
N SER A 549 63.40 25.73 16.91
CA SER A 549 64.35 26.79 16.60
C SER A 549 63.64 27.83 15.74
N PRO A 550 63.81 29.13 16.01
CA PRO A 550 63.21 30.17 15.19
C PRO A 550 63.97 30.24 13.86
N GLN A 551 63.24 30.45 12.77
CA GLN A 551 63.69 30.51 11.36
C GLN A 551 63.66 29.17 10.62
N GLU A 552 62.55 28.90 9.94
CA GLU A 552 62.48 29.01 8.47
C GLU A 552 61.03 28.84 7.98
N THR A 553 60.71 29.62 6.95
CA THR A 553 59.44 29.73 6.24
C THR A 553 59.15 28.50 5.37
N GLY A 554 57.91 27.99 5.47
CA GLY A 554 57.26 27.22 4.39
C GLY A 554 57.13 25.71 4.64
N CYS A 555 55.97 25.29 5.16
CA CYS A 555 55.55 23.89 5.11
C CYS A 555 54.25 23.82 4.28
N ALA A 556 54.39 23.50 2.99
CA ALA A 556 53.27 23.19 2.10
C ALA A 556 53.10 21.66 2.06
N LEU A 557 52.01 21.16 2.65
CA LEU A 557 51.58 19.77 2.49
C LEU A 557 50.83 19.64 1.16
N CYS A 558 51.54 19.22 0.11
CA CYS A 558 50.93 18.77 -1.14
C CYS A 558 50.66 17.26 -1.05
N ALA A 559 49.40 16.85 -0.89
CA ALA A 559 48.99 15.48 -1.15
C ALA A 559 48.59 15.37 -2.63
N LYS A 560 49.38 14.63 -3.42
CA LYS A 560 49.11 14.34 -4.83
C LYS A 560 48.62 12.89 -4.95
N ALA A 561 47.35 12.70 -5.31
CA ALA A 561 46.82 11.40 -5.72
C ALA A 561 46.46 11.48 -7.22
N THR A 562 47.17 10.73 -8.05
CA THR A 562 46.89 10.62 -9.49
C THR A 562 45.89 9.50 -9.75
N ALA A 563 44.76 9.81 -10.40
CA ALA A 563 43.86 8.84 -11.00
C ALA A 563 44.31 8.53 -12.44
N SER A 564 44.25 7.26 -12.84
CA SER A 564 44.40 6.83 -14.24
C SER A 564 43.08 6.21 -14.71
N PRO A 565 42.49 6.63 -15.84
CA PRO A 565 41.26 6.02 -16.35
C PRO A 565 41.55 4.79 -17.22
N ALA A 566 40.80 3.71 -16.98
CA ALA A 566 40.77 2.53 -17.82
C ALA A 566 39.92 2.77 -19.09
N THR A 567 40.50 2.61 -20.27
CA THR A 567 39.76 2.39 -21.52
C THR A 567 40.22 1.08 -22.15
N ALA A 568 39.28 0.18 -22.41
CA ALA A 568 39.49 -1.09 -23.09
C ALA A 568 39.57 -0.91 -24.62
N ARG A 569 40.64 -1.43 -25.24
CA ARG A 569 40.63 -1.91 -26.64
C ARG A 569 41.65 -3.06 -26.79
N ARG A 570 41.21 -4.16 -27.44
CA ARG A 570 41.93 -5.45 -27.60
C ARG A 570 42.97 -5.41 -28.75
N THR A 571 44.24 -5.74 -28.43
CA THR A 571 45.32 -6.57 -29.09
C THR A 571 45.62 -6.49 -30.62
N PRO A 572 46.84 -6.83 -31.14
CA PRO A 572 47.84 -7.85 -30.68
C PRO A 572 49.36 -7.43 -30.79
N PRO A 573 50.36 -8.30 -30.51
CA PRO A 573 51.70 -7.92 -30.00
C PRO A 573 52.83 -7.91 -31.06
N ALA A 574 53.90 -7.14 -30.80
CA ALA A 574 55.21 -7.31 -31.44
C ALA A 574 56.39 -6.76 -30.59
N ALA A 575 57.27 -7.70 -30.20
CA ALA A 575 58.74 -7.69 -29.99
C ALA A 575 59.56 -6.52 -29.33
N PRO A 576 60.73 -6.82 -28.70
CA PRO A 576 61.41 -5.92 -27.75
C PRO A 576 62.77 -5.31 -28.20
N ALA A 577 63.12 -4.19 -27.53
CA ALA A 577 64.46 -3.59 -27.25
C ALA A 577 65.27 -3.02 -28.47
N PRO A 578 66.31 -2.14 -28.29
CA PRO A 578 67.09 -1.81 -27.08
C PRO A 578 67.56 -0.34 -26.88
N GLY A 579 68.18 -0.05 -25.73
CA GLY A 579 69.35 0.85 -25.67
C GLY A 579 69.37 1.95 -24.60
N CYS A 580 69.99 1.69 -23.44
CA CYS A 580 71.23 2.36 -23.03
C CYS A 580 71.82 1.72 -21.77
N ARG A 581 73.11 1.39 -21.85
CA ARG A 581 73.89 0.61 -20.88
C ARG A 581 74.59 1.50 -19.84
N SER A 582 74.56 1.02 -18.60
CA SER A 582 75.61 0.87 -17.57
C SER A 582 76.65 1.98 -17.29
N ALA A 583 76.83 2.27 -16.00
CA ALA A 583 78.15 2.20 -15.34
C ALA A 583 78.00 1.83 -13.86
N SER A 584 78.51 0.66 -13.47
CA SER A 584 78.82 0.31 -12.09
C SER A 584 80.34 0.26 -11.93
N ARG A 585 80.86 0.69 -10.78
CA ARG A 585 82.11 0.20 -10.20
C ARG A 585 82.08 0.35 -8.68
N ARG A 586 82.09 -0.82 -8.02
CA ARG A 586 82.45 -1.13 -6.62
C ARG A 586 83.99 -1.04 -6.45
N PRO A 587 84.65 -1.25 -5.28
CA PRO A 587 84.35 -2.33 -4.30
C PRO A 587 84.68 -2.09 -2.79
N SER A 588 84.27 -3.09 -1.98
CA SER A 588 84.81 -3.59 -0.68
C SER A 588 84.94 -2.59 0.49
N SER A 589 84.48 -2.87 1.71
CA SER A 589 84.40 -4.12 2.48
C SER A 589 83.16 -4.18 3.37
#